data_AF-A0A2U3YZM9-F1
#
_entry.id   AF-A0A2U3YZM9-F1
#
_cell.length_a   1.000
_cell.length_b   1.000
_cell.length_c   1.000
_cell.angle_alpha   90.00
_cell.angle_beta   90.00
_cell.angle_gamma   90.00
#
_symmetry.space_group_name_H-M   'P 1'
#
loop_
_entity.id
_entity.type
_entity.pdbx_description
1 polymer ?
#
loop_
_entity_poly.entity_id
_entity_poly.type
_entity_poly.pdbx_seq_one_letter_code
_entity_poly.pdbx_strand_id
1 'polypeptide(L)'
;MQRRLRAMMAEEGSGCPVPRLPWASIQRVALVGVVVVAIYCFLCTQRLAQQPQLESPGLDMAELQLNHTGQRQDCRLHWLGGPALGRSFVQGPELDNGQLRVQRSGIYRLHIQVTLANCSSSLGATTPPRATLTVGICSPAAHSISLLRLNFHEGCVVTSQRLTPLARGDTLCTNLTLPLLPSPNTDETFFGVQWVHP
;
A
#
# COMPACT_ATOMS: atom_id res chain seq x y z
N MET A 1 59.81 37.73 82.78
CA MET A 1 59.08 36.44 82.71
C MET A 1 58.92 36.06 81.25
N GLN A 2 59.18 34.77 80.94
CA GLN A 2 58.86 34.02 79.69
C GLN A 2 59.47 34.55 78.37
N ARG A 3 60.58 34.01 77.80
CA ARG A 3 60.78 32.68 77.14
C ARG A 3 59.57 32.27 76.28
N ARG A 4 59.66 31.91 74.98
CA ARG A 4 60.77 31.64 74.06
C ARG A 4 60.17 31.41 72.64
N LEU A 5 60.92 31.79 71.61
CA LEU A 5 60.80 31.40 70.19
C LEU A 5 60.84 29.88 69.95
N ARG A 6 60.26 29.43 68.81
CA ARG A 6 60.84 28.53 67.78
C ARG A 6 59.92 28.51 66.55
N ALA A 7 60.32 29.12 65.41
CA ALA A 7 61.00 28.49 64.26
C ALA A 7 60.15 27.35 63.62
N MET A 8 59.76 27.40 62.35
CA MET A 8 60.59 27.03 61.17
C MET A 8 59.80 27.40 59.88
N MET A 9 60.34 28.23 58.98
CA MET A 9 60.87 27.86 57.63
C MET A 9 59.94 26.92 56.85
N ALA A 10 59.23 27.41 55.82
CA ALA A 10 59.70 27.58 54.43
C ALA A 10 59.68 26.25 53.65
N GLU A 11 58.78 26.14 52.66
CA GLU A 11 59.16 25.59 51.36
C GLU A 11 58.19 26.08 50.27
N GLU A 12 58.78 26.61 49.21
CA GLU A 12 58.21 26.92 47.91
C GLU A 12 57.26 25.84 47.36
N GLY A 13 56.19 26.28 46.72
CA GLY A 13 55.39 25.47 45.81
C GLY A 13 54.90 26.33 44.66
N SER A 14 55.65 26.33 43.55
CA SER A 14 55.31 27.04 42.31
C SER A 14 53.95 26.59 41.78
N GLY A 15 53.02 27.54 41.62
CA GLY A 15 51.76 27.30 40.93
C GLY A 15 51.51 28.40 39.91
N CYS A 16 51.62 28.08 38.63
CA CYS A 16 51.19 28.99 37.55
C CYS A 16 49.69 29.30 37.72
N PRO A 17 49.24 30.56 37.63
CA PRO A 17 47.81 30.87 37.68
C PRO A 17 47.18 30.53 36.33
N VAL A 18 46.45 29.41 36.27
CA VAL A 18 45.53 29.12 35.15
C VAL A 18 44.33 30.06 35.27
N PRO A 19 43.93 30.79 34.21
CA PRO A 19 42.75 31.65 34.26
C PRO A 19 41.51 30.77 34.45
N ARG A 20 40.87 30.88 35.62
CA ARG A 20 39.61 30.20 35.90
C ARG A 20 38.53 30.85 35.04
N LEU A 21 38.15 30.19 33.94
CA LEU A 21 36.95 30.56 33.20
C LEU A 21 35.77 30.53 34.19
N PRO A 22 34.95 31.60 34.27
CA PRO A 22 33.88 31.66 35.25
C PRO A 22 32.88 30.54 34.95
N TRP A 23 32.72 29.64 35.93
CA TRP A 23 31.80 28.50 35.90
C TRP A 23 30.37 28.88 35.46
N ALA A 24 29.97 30.12 35.73
CA ALA A 24 28.71 30.71 35.28
C ALA A 24 28.55 30.72 33.75
N SER A 25 29.63 30.91 32.98
CA SER A 25 29.56 30.89 31.51
C SER A 25 29.32 29.47 30.97
N ILE A 26 29.93 28.47 31.60
CA ILE A 26 29.73 27.06 31.26
C ILE A 26 28.29 26.64 31.58
N GLN A 27 27.76 27.07 32.74
CA GLN A 27 26.37 26.81 33.12
C GLN A 27 25.37 27.46 32.16
N ARG A 28 25.60 28.70 31.72
CA ARG A 28 24.72 29.38 30.76
C ARG A 28 24.72 28.69 29.39
N VAL A 29 25.88 28.27 28.89
CA VAL A 29 25.98 27.56 27.61
C VAL A 29 25.31 26.19 27.69
N ALA A 30 25.49 25.46 28.79
CA ALA A 30 24.80 24.18 29.01
C ALA A 30 23.27 24.37 29.02
N LEU A 31 22.78 25.40 29.70
CA LEU A 31 21.35 25.69 29.80
C LEU A 31 20.74 26.05 28.44
N VAL A 32 21.44 26.85 27.63
CA VAL A 32 21.01 27.17 26.25
C VAL A 32 20.98 25.91 25.38
N GLY A 33 22.00 25.04 25.49
CA GLY A 33 22.04 23.77 24.76
C GLY A 33 20.86 22.87 25.09
N VAL A 34 20.49 22.75 26.37
CA VAL A 34 19.33 21.95 26.81
C VAL A 34 18.02 22.52 26.26
N VAL A 35 17.86 23.85 26.25
CA VAL A 35 16.64 24.49 25.71
C VAL A 35 16.52 24.26 24.20
N VAL A 36 17.61 24.37 23.44
CA VAL A 36 17.60 24.11 22.00
C VAL A 36 17.24 22.66 21.69
N VAL A 37 17.81 21.71 22.43
CA VAL A 37 17.47 20.28 22.27
C VAL A 37 16.01 20.01 22.65
N ALA A 38 15.51 20.62 23.73
CA ALA A 38 14.11 20.48 24.12
C ALA A 38 13.14 21.04 23.07
N ILE A 39 13.44 22.22 22.50
CA ILE A 39 12.65 22.82 21.41
C ILE A 39 12.73 21.95 20.15
N TYR A 40 13.91 21.46 19.78
CA TYR A 40 14.10 20.58 18.63
C TYR A 40 13.31 19.28 18.81
N CYS A 41 13.42 18.62 19.97
CA CYS A 41 12.66 17.43 20.31
C CYS A 41 11.16 17.70 20.28
N PHE A 42 10.69 18.82 20.82
CA PHE A 42 9.29 19.20 20.79
C PHE A 42 8.79 19.46 19.37
N LEU A 43 9.59 20.11 18.51
CA LEU A 43 9.24 20.32 17.10
C LEU A 43 9.27 19.01 16.30
N CYS A 44 10.20 18.10 16.59
CA CYS A 44 10.25 16.78 15.99
C CYS A 44 9.07 15.92 16.41
N THR A 45 8.69 15.90 17.70
CA THR A 45 7.51 15.17 18.17
C THR A 45 6.22 15.81 17.67
N GLN A 46 6.14 17.14 17.58
CA GLN A 46 5.03 17.85 16.93
C GLN A 46 4.92 17.49 15.45
N ARG A 47 6.03 17.46 14.70
CA ARG A 47 6.02 17.01 13.28
C ARG A 47 5.66 15.53 13.13
N LEU A 48 6.09 14.68 14.07
CA LEU A 48 5.74 13.26 14.07
C LEU A 48 4.27 13.05 14.47
N ALA A 49 3.73 13.87 15.37
CA ALA A 49 2.32 13.89 15.75
C ALA A 49 1.43 14.60 14.72
N GLN A 50 2.01 15.48 13.90
CA GLN A 50 1.39 16.14 12.73
C GLN A 50 1.60 15.37 11.43
N GLN A 51 2.25 14.20 11.43
CA GLN A 51 1.79 13.18 10.48
C GLN A 51 0.31 13.03 10.83
N PRO A 52 -0.61 13.41 9.92
CA PRO A 52 -2.01 13.16 10.18
C PRO A 52 -2.05 11.70 10.57
N GLN A 53 -2.58 11.43 11.76
CA GLN A 53 -2.98 10.12 12.20
C GLN A 53 -3.60 9.48 10.96
N LEU A 54 -2.82 8.66 10.26
CA LEU A 54 -3.17 8.09 8.96
C LEU A 54 -4.19 7.06 9.39
N GLU A 55 -5.43 7.53 9.52
CA GLU A 55 -6.63 6.82 9.90
C GLU A 55 -6.46 5.43 9.33
N SER A 56 -6.07 4.48 10.18
CA SER A 56 -5.39 3.21 9.82
C SER A 56 -5.85 2.85 8.44
N PRO A 57 -5.04 3.06 7.37
CA PRO A 57 -5.53 3.28 6.02
C PRO A 57 -6.57 2.22 5.81
N GLY A 58 -7.86 2.60 5.83
CA GLY A 58 -8.95 1.64 5.73
C GLY A 58 -8.58 0.85 4.50
N LEU A 59 -8.15 -0.40 4.71
CA LEU A 59 -7.36 -1.16 3.75
C LEU A 59 -8.36 -1.58 2.69
N ASP A 60 -8.75 -0.64 1.84
CA ASP A 60 -9.70 -0.79 0.75
C ASP A 60 -9.01 -1.67 -0.28
N MET A 61 -9.05 -2.96 -0.01
CA MET A 61 -8.27 -3.96 -0.68
C MET A 61 -9.12 -5.22 -0.81
N ALA A 62 -9.08 -5.81 -1.99
CA ALA A 62 -9.67 -7.12 -2.21
C ALA A 62 -8.77 -7.93 -3.13
N GLU A 63 -8.69 -9.21 -2.84
CA GLU A 63 -8.12 -10.22 -3.72
C GLU A 63 -9.22 -11.24 -3.97
N LEU A 64 -9.63 -11.39 -5.22
CA LEU A 64 -10.79 -12.18 -5.59
C LEU A 64 -10.40 -13.35 -6.49
N GLN A 65 -11.09 -14.46 -6.29
CA GLN A 65 -10.98 -15.64 -7.16
C GLN A 65 -12.21 -15.75 -8.04
N LEU A 66 -12.03 -16.36 -9.21
CA LEU A 66 -13.14 -16.55 -10.14
C LEU A 66 -14.17 -17.54 -9.58
N ASN A 67 -15.45 -17.21 -9.72
CA ASN A 67 -16.52 -18.17 -9.50
C ASN A 67 -16.64 -19.11 -10.70
N HIS A 68 -16.37 -20.39 -10.48
CA HIS A 68 -16.51 -21.44 -11.49
C HIS A 68 -17.88 -22.14 -11.48
N THR A 69 -18.83 -21.72 -10.63
CA THR A 69 -20.13 -22.39 -10.54
C THR A 69 -21.02 -22.05 -11.74
N GLY A 70 -21.51 -23.07 -12.45
CA GLY A 70 -22.51 -22.95 -13.52
C GLY A 70 -21.91 -22.94 -14.93
N GLN A 71 -22.78 -23.07 -15.94
CA GLN A 71 -22.38 -22.90 -17.34
C GLN A 71 -22.39 -21.42 -17.70
N ARG A 72 -21.31 -20.96 -18.33
CA ARG A 72 -21.13 -19.57 -18.72
C ARG A 72 -21.99 -19.23 -19.94
N GLN A 73 -22.99 -18.38 -19.73
CA GLN A 73 -23.91 -17.93 -20.79
C GLN A 73 -23.68 -16.47 -21.19
N ASP A 74 -22.92 -15.72 -20.39
CA ASP A 74 -22.65 -14.31 -20.60
C ASP A 74 -21.16 -13.99 -20.61
N CYS A 75 -20.83 -12.79 -21.09
CA CYS A 75 -19.44 -12.33 -21.13
C CYS A 75 -18.92 -11.92 -19.75
N ARG A 76 -19.75 -11.84 -18.70
CA ARG A 76 -19.30 -11.35 -17.39
C ARG A 76 -18.53 -12.43 -16.65
N LEU A 77 -17.55 -12.02 -15.85
CA LEU A 77 -16.92 -12.89 -14.86
C LEU A 77 -17.45 -12.51 -13.48
N HIS A 78 -17.84 -13.52 -12.72
CA HIS A 78 -18.31 -13.34 -11.35
C HIS A 78 -17.20 -13.74 -10.40
N TRP A 79 -16.88 -12.85 -9.47
CA TRP A 79 -15.81 -13.04 -8.52
C TRP A 79 -16.36 -13.50 -7.17
N LEU A 80 -15.52 -14.20 -6.41
CA LEU A 80 -15.75 -14.57 -5.03
C LEU A 80 -14.63 -13.97 -4.18
N GLY A 81 -15.00 -13.54 -2.98
CA GLY A 81 -14.06 -13.05 -1.99
C GLY A 81 -14.40 -13.62 -0.62
N GLY A 82 -13.38 -14.10 0.08
CA GLY A 82 -13.53 -14.63 1.43
C GLY A 82 -12.36 -15.53 1.84
N PRO A 83 -12.03 -15.57 3.14
CA PRO A 83 -10.86 -16.29 3.64
C PRO A 83 -10.92 -17.81 3.44
N ALA A 84 -12.10 -18.36 3.14
CA ALA A 84 -12.27 -19.79 2.83
C ALA A 84 -11.72 -20.17 1.43
N LEU A 85 -11.47 -19.20 0.56
CA LEU A 85 -11.04 -19.40 -0.83
C LEU A 85 -9.53 -19.12 -0.98
N GLY A 86 -8.72 -19.73 -0.12
CA GLY A 86 -7.27 -19.60 -0.15
C GLY A 86 -6.78 -18.16 0.11
N ARG A 87 -6.16 -17.54 -0.90
CA ARG A 87 -5.57 -16.19 -0.78
C ARG A 87 -6.59 -15.06 -0.99
N SER A 88 -7.87 -15.39 -1.20
CA SER A 88 -8.90 -14.38 -1.44
C SER A 88 -9.35 -13.69 -0.15
N PHE A 89 -9.64 -12.40 -0.24
CA PHE A 89 -10.19 -11.61 0.86
C PHE A 89 -10.86 -10.35 0.33
N VAL A 90 -11.71 -9.73 1.15
CA VAL A 90 -12.33 -8.43 0.86
C VAL A 90 -12.31 -7.60 2.13
N GLN A 91 -11.76 -6.39 2.05
CA GLN A 91 -11.70 -5.44 3.14
C GLN A 91 -11.95 -4.04 2.60
N GLY A 92 -13.06 -3.39 2.96
CA GLY A 92 -13.40 -2.05 2.46
C GLY A 92 -14.44 -2.04 1.33
N PRO A 93 -14.14 -2.50 0.09
CA PRO A 93 -15.13 -2.54 -0.97
C PRO A 93 -16.16 -3.66 -0.69
N GLU A 94 -17.31 -3.55 -1.35
CA GLU A 94 -18.38 -4.55 -1.25
C GLU A 94 -18.35 -5.45 -2.49
N LEU A 95 -18.80 -6.69 -2.36
CA LEU A 95 -18.97 -7.62 -3.47
C LEU A 95 -20.46 -7.87 -3.67
N ASP A 96 -21.02 -7.37 -4.76
CA ASP A 96 -22.44 -7.52 -5.12
C ASP A 96 -22.56 -8.39 -6.37
N ASN A 97 -23.19 -9.56 -6.24
CA ASN A 97 -23.33 -10.54 -7.33
C ASN A 97 -22.01 -10.84 -8.06
N GLY A 98 -20.91 -10.89 -7.31
CA GLY A 98 -19.56 -11.12 -7.82
C GLY A 98 -18.95 -9.94 -8.59
N GLN A 99 -19.52 -8.74 -8.47
CA GLN A 99 -18.94 -7.49 -8.98
C GLN A 99 -18.50 -6.61 -7.80
N LEU A 100 -17.35 -5.94 -7.92
CA LEU A 100 -16.77 -5.20 -6.80
C LEU A 100 -17.26 -3.76 -6.80
N ARG A 101 -17.94 -3.32 -5.73
CA ARG A 101 -18.43 -1.95 -5.54
C ARG A 101 -17.50 -1.15 -4.64
N VAL A 102 -16.99 -0.05 -5.18
CA VAL A 102 -16.10 0.88 -4.51
C VAL A 102 -16.86 1.66 -3.42
N GLN A 103 -16.34 1.64 -2.19
CA GLN A 103 -16.96 2.36 -1.06
C GLN A 103 -16.27 3.69 -0.72
N ARG A 104 -15.05 3.90 -1.23
CA ARG A 104 -14.23 5.08 -1.01
C ARG A 104 -13.70 5.62 -2.34
N SER A 105 -13.75 6.93 -2.56
CA SER A 105 -13.14 7.52 -3.76
C SER A 105 -11.60 7.57 -3.62
N GLY A 106 -10.90 7.50 -4.74
CA GLY A 106 -9.45 7.73 -4.80
C GLY A 106 -8.80 7.01 -5.97
N ILE A 107 -7.47 6.89 -5.92
CA ILE A 107 -6.71 6.11 -6.89
C ILE A 107 -6.50 4.70 -6.36
N TYR A 108 -6.95 3.73 -7.15
CA TYR A 108 -6.81 2.31 -6.88
C TYR A 108 -5.77 1.68 -7.81
N ARG A 109 -4.93 0.80 -7.27
CA ARG A 109 -4.17 -0.18 -8.05
C ARG A 109 -5.09 -1.35 -8.34
N LEU A 110 -5.45 -1.52 -9.60
CA LEU A 110 -6.16 -2.68 -10.11
C LEU A 110 -5.13 -3.67 -10.65
N HIS A 111 -5.25 -4.94 -10.31
CA HIS A 111 -4.49 -6.02 -10.95
C HIS A 111 -5.41 -7.18 -11.31
N ILE A 112 -5.16 -7.79 -12.47
CA ILE A 112 -5.95 -8.91 -12.96
C ILE A 112 -5.05 -9.86 -13.71
N GLN A 113 -5.28 -11.15 -13.52
CA GLN A 113 -4.75 -12.21 -14.35
C GLN A 113 -5.90 -13.13 -14.75
N VAL A 114 -5.97 -13.48 -16.03
CA VAL A 114 -6.91 -14.48 -16.54
C VAL A 114 -6.15 -15.43 -17.43
N THR A 115 -6.30 -16.72 -17.15
CA THR A 115 -5.78 -17.80 -17.98
C THR A 115 -6.96 -18.51 -18.63
N LEU A 116 -6.89 -18.80 -19.93
CA LEU A 116 -7.95 -19.53 -20.63
C LEU A 116 -7.83 -21.05 -20.41
N ALA A 117 -8.96 -21.74 -20.38
CA ALA A 117 -9.02 -23.20 -20.40
C ALA A 117 -8.61 -23.75 -21.77
N ASN A 118 -8.22 -25.03 -21.80
CA ASN A 118 -7.84 -25.76 -23.03
C ASN A 118 -6.66 -25.10 -23.79
N CYS A 119 -5.76 -24.47 -23.05
CA CYS A 119 -4.56 -23.81 -23.57
C CYS A 119 -3.37 -24.74 -23.84
N SER A 120 -3.58 -26.06 -23.74
CA SER A 120 -2.61 -27.07 -24.13
C SER A 120 -2.48 -27.10 -25.65
N SER A 121 -1.56 -26.29 -26.19
CA SER A 121 -0.83 -26.53 -27.45
C SER A 121 -1.66 -27.13 -28.60
N SER A 122 -2.63 -26.39 -29.14
CA SER A 122 -3.18 -26.79 -30.44
C SER A 122 -2.23 -26.32 -31.56
N LEU A 123 -1.28 -27.19 -31.90
CA LEU A 123 -0.50 -27.18 -33.17
C LEU A 123 -1.39 -27.29 -34.43
N GLY A 124 -2.69 -26.96 -34.34
CA GLY A 124 -3.68 -27.19 -35.38
C GLY A 124 -4.93 -26.31 -35.32
N ALA A 125 -5.01 -25.31 -34.41
CA ALA A 125 -6.07 -24.31 -34.49
C ALA A 125 -5.69 -23.25 -35.53
N THR A 126 -6.26 -23.34 -36.73
CA THR A 126 -6.00 -22.47 -37.89
C THR A 126 -6.40 -21.01 -37.69
N THR A 127 -6.90 -20.61 -36.51
CA THR A 127 -7.19 -19.21 -36.19
C THR A 127 -7.08 -18.99 -34.68
N PRO A 128 -6.18 -18.11 -34.20
CA PRO A 128 -6.11 -17.78 -32.79
C PRO A 128 -7.43 -17.10 -32.37
N PRO A 129 -8.03 -17.50 -31.24
CA PRO A 129 -9.24 -16.85 -30.77
C PRO A 129 -8.94 -15.37 -30.51
N ARG A 130 -9.72 -14.46 -31.12
CA ARG A 130 -9.69 -13.02 -30.79
C ARG A 130 -10.31 -12.79 -29.41
N ALA A 131 -9.61 -13.27 -28.39
CA ALA A 131 -10.01 -13.17 -27.01
C ALA A 131 -9.67 -11.78 -26.48
N THR A 132 -10.64 -11.11 -25.89
CA THR A 132 -10.44 -9.85 -25.17
C THR A 132 -10.98 -9.98 -23.76
N LEU A 133 -10.19 -9.54 -22.79
CA LEU A 133 -10.63 -9.27 -21.42
C LEU A 133 -10.78 -7.76 -21.26
N THR A 134 -11.94 -7.31 -20.78
CA THR A 134 -12.16 -5.90 -20.44
C THR A 134 -12.46 -5.76 -18.96
N VAL A 135 -11.85 -4.78 -18.31
CA VAL A 135 -12.26 -4.30 -16.99
C VAL A 135 -12.89 -2.93 -17.17
N GLY A 136 -14.03 -2.68 -16.55
CA GLY A 136 -14.75 -1.44 -16.69
C GLY A 136 -15.61 -1.10 -15.48
N ILE A 137 -16.18 0.09 -15.49
CA ILE A 137 -17.23 0.49 -14.55
C ILE A 137 -18.57 0.10 -15.18
N CYS A 138 -19.29 -0.79 -14.52
CA CYS A 138 -20.66 -1.09 -14.82
C CYS A 138 -21.55 0.08 -14.39
N SER A 139 -22.30 0.62 -15.35
CA SER A 139 -23.39 1.54 -15.06
C SER A 139 -24.72 0.81 -15.29
N PRO A 140 -25.74 1.02 -14.44
CA PRO A 140 -27.11 0.60 -14.72
C PRO A 140 -27.71 1.33 -15.94
N ALA A 141 -27.12 2.45 -16.37
CA ALA A 141 -27.44 3.11 -17.64
C ALA A 141 -26.49 2.60 -18.75
N ALA A 142 -26.99 2.51 -19.98
CA ALA A 142 -26.43 1.77 -21.14
C ALA A 142 -24.99 2.10 -21.62
N HIS A 143 -24.17 2.82 -20.84
CA HIS A 143 -22.79 3.16 -21.16
C HIS A 143 -21.86 2.67 -20.04
N SER A 144 -21.28 1.48 -20.23
CA SER A 144 -20.16 1.02 -19.40
C SER A 144 -18.87 1.74 -19.79
N ILE A 145 -18.05 2.11 -18.82
CA ILE A 145 -16.76 2.79 -19.06
C ILE A 145 -15.66 1.73 -19.07
N SER A 146 -14.88 1.63 -20.16
CA SER A 146 -13.75 0.70 -20.21
C SER A 146 -12.51 1.31 -19.55
N LEU A 147 -12.00 0.62 -18.53
CA LEU A 147 -10.78 0.98 -17.79
C LEU A 147 -9.56 0.25 -18.35
N LEU A 148 -9.73 -1.03 -18.71
CA LEU A 148 -8.70 -1.89 -19.27
C LEU A 148 -9.29 -2.72 -20.41
N ARG A 149 -8.50 -2.92 -21.47
CA ARG A 149 -8.79 -3.85 -22.56
C ARG A 149 -7.53 -4.62 -22.89
N LEU A 150 -7.50 -5.89 -22.54
CA LEU A 150 -6.37 -6.80 -22.73
C LEU A 150 -6.71 -7.81 -23.82
N ASN A 151 -5.85 -7.93 -24.83
CA ASN A 151 -5.99 -8.93 -25.87
C ASN A 151 -5.06 -10.09 -25.56
N PHE A 152 -5.56 -11.31 -25.69
CA PHE A 152 -4.70 -12.50 -25.50
C PHE A 152 -3.75 -12.70 -26.68
N HIS A 153 -4.02 -12.09 -27.84
CA HIS A 153 -3.26 -12.27 -29.07
C HIS A 153 -3.15 -13.78 -29.41
N GLU A 154 -1.95 -14.32 -29.47
CA GLU A 154 -1.67 -15.76 -29.67
C GLU A 154 -1.40 -16.49 -28.33
N GLY A 155 -1.45 -15.76 -27.22
CA GLY A 155 -1.25 -16.27 -25.87
C GLY A 155 -2.52 -16.79 -25.21
N CYS A 156 -2.33 -17.32 -24.02
CA CYS A 156 -3.38 -17.96 -23.22
C CYS A 156 -3.59 -17.31 -21.85
N VAL A 157 -2.71 -16.38 -21.51
CA VAL A 157 -2.71 -15.66 -20.25
C VAL A 157 -2.64 -14.17 -20.58
N VAL A 158 -3.48 -13.39 -19.92
CA VAL A 158 -3.32 -11.93 -19.87
C VAL A 158 -3.17 -11.53 -18.43
N THR A 159 -2.27 -10.58 -18.19
CA THR A 159 -2.06 -9.96 -16.90
C THR A 159 -1.93 -8.46 -17.07
N SER A 160 -2.42 -7.70 -16.10
CA SER A 160 -2.28 -6.25 -16.08
C SER A 160 -2.32 -5.75 -14.67
N GLN A 161 -1.55 -4.69 -14.42
CA GLN A 161 -1.62 -3.89 -13.20
C GLN A 161 -1.67 -2.41 -13.59
N ARG A 162 -2.64 -1.66 -13.08
CA ARG A 162 -2.86 -0.25 -13.45
C ARG A 162 -3.43 0.58 -12.30
N LEU A 163 -2.94 1.82 -12.16
CA LEU A 163 -3.56 2.82 -11.30
C LEU A 163 -4.76 3.45 -12.01
N THR A 164 -5.90 3.49 -11.32
CA THR A 164 -7.18 3.94 -11.89
C THR A 164 -7.92 4.82 -10.88
N PRO A 165 -8.37 6.02 -11.27
CA PRO A 165 -9.28 6.80 -10.44
C PRO A 165 -10.65 6.14 -10.39
N LEU A 166 -11.15 5.92 -9.17
CA LEU A 166 -12.48 5.36 -8.93
C LEU A 166 -13.24 6.25 -7.95
N ALA A 167 -14.54 6.39 -8.19
CA ALA A 167 -15.46 7.10 -7.32
C ALA A 167 -16.22 6.12 -6.43
N ARG A 168 -16.61 6.59 -5.25
CA ARG A 168 -17.57 5.89 -4.40
C ARG A 168 -18.84 5.55 -5.19
N GLY A 169 -19.23 4.29 -5.16
CA GLY A 169 -20.39 3.77 -5.88
C GLY A 169 -20.07 3.16 -7.24
N ASP A 170 -18.84 3.32 -7.76
CA ASP A 170 -18.42 2.62 -8.98
C ASP A 170 -18.45 1.11 -8.77
N THR A 171 -19.12 0.39 -9.67
CA THR A 171 -19.12 -1.07 -9.69
C THR A 171 -18.19 -1.57 -10.78
N LEU A 172 -17.13 -2.27 -10.41
CA LEU A 172 -16.17 -2.85 -11.34
C LEU A 172 -16.69 -4.16 -11.89
N CYS A 173 -16.64 -4.26 -13.21
CA CYS A 173 -17.01 -5.44 -13.95
C CYS A 173 -15.90 -5.90 -14.89
N THR A 174 -15.76 -7.21 -14.99
CA THR A 174 -14.82 -7.84 -15.90
C THR A 174 -15.58 -8.68 -16.90
N ASN A 175 -15.29 -8.49 -18.19
CA ASN A 175 -15.90 -9.26 -19.26
C ASN A 175 -14.84 -9.97 -20.10
N LEU A 176 -15.05 -11.25 -20.36
CA LEU A 176 -14.24 -12.07 -21.27
C LEU A 176 -15.09 -12.45 -22.48
N THR A 177 -14.56 -12.30 -23.69
CA THR A 177 -15.25 -12.67 -24.94
C THR A 177 -15.75 -14.13 -24.91
N LEU A 178 -17.02 -14.35 -25.28
CA LEU A 178 -17.58 -15.69 -25.48
C LEU A 178 -17.03 -16.36 -26.77
N PRO A 179 -16.98 -17.69 -26.86
CA PRO A 179 -17.40 -18.70 -25.87
C PRO A 179 -16.25 -19.13 -24.94
N LEU A 180 -15.22 -18.30 -24.76
CA LEU A 180 -14.01 -18.71 -24.05
C LEU A 180 -14.28 -18.94 -22.57
N LEU A 181 -13.60 -19.94 -22.02
CA LEU A 181 -13.69 -20.29 -20.61
C LEU A 181 -12.35 -20.00 -19.93
N PRO A 182 -12.36 -19.41 -18.73
CA PRO A 182 -11.17 -19.36 -17.89
C PRO A 182 -10.75 -20.76 -17.43
N SER A 183 -9.46 -20.95 -17.17
CA SER A 183 -8.90 -22.18 -16.59
C SER A 183 -9.61 -22.52 -15.27
N PRO A 184 -9.93 -23.80 -15.00
CA PRO A 184 -10.55 -24.21 -13.74
C PRO A 184 -9.59 -24.15 -12.54
N ASN A 185 -8.30 -23.87 -12.76
CA ASN A 185 -7.34 -23.69 -11.69
C ASN A 185 -7.53 -22.33 -11.01
N THR A 186 -7.91 -22.34 -9.74
CA THR A 186 -8.21 -21.14 -8.94
C THR A 186 -7.00 -20.22 -8.73
N ASP A 187 -5.78 -20.72 -8.90
CA ASP A 187 -4.56 -19.91 -8.78
C ASP A 187 -4.19 -19.18 -10.09
N GLU A 188 -4.83 -19.51 -11.20
CA GLU A 188 -4.47 -18.99 -12.53
C GLU A 188 -5.32 -17.79 -12.96
N THR A 189 -6.46 -17.56 -12.29
CA THR A 189 -7.40 -16.47 -12.58
C THR A 189 -7.82 -15.74 -11.31
N PHE A 190 -7.42 -14.47 -11.18
CA PHE A 190 -7.70 -13.64 -10.01
C PHE A 190 -7.83 -12.16 -10.41
N PHE A 191 -8.55 -11.40 -9.59
CA PHE A 191 -8.73 -9.96 -9.73
C PHE A 191 -8.61 -9.30 -8.37
N GLY A 192 -7.81 -8.24 -8.28
CA GLY A 192 -7.63 -7.52 -7.05
C GLY A 192 -7.57 -6.01 -7.23
N VAL A 193 -7.85 -5.34 -6.13
CA VAL A 193 -7.85 -3.88 -6.02
C VAL A 193 -7.18 -3.47 -4.72
N GLN A 194 -6.49 -2.34 -4.73
CA GLN A 194 -5.90 -1.74 -3.54
C GLN A 194 -5.98 -0.23 -3.64
N TRP A 195 -6.62 0.42 -2.68
CA TRP A 195 -6.60 1.88 -2.55
C TRP A 195 -5.19 2.36 -2.22
N VAL A 196 -4.69 3.34 -2.98
CA VAL A 196 -3.31 3.83 -2.87
C VAL A 196 -3.27 5.22 -2.25
N HIS A 197 -4.12 6.13 -2.73
CA HIS A 197 -4.18 7.50 -2.25
C HIS A 197 -5.55 8.13 -2.54
N PRO A 198 -5.95 9.17 -1.79
CA PRO A 198 -7.19 9.89 -2.04
C PRO A 198 -7.16 10.64 -3.37
#